data_AF-A0AAE3JU62-F1
#
_entry.id   AF-A0AAE3JU62-F1
#
_cell.length_a   1.000
_cell.length_b   1.000
_cell.length_c   1.000
_cell.angle_alpha   90.00
_cell.angle_beta   90.00
_cell.angle_gamma   90.00
#
_symmetry.space_group_name_H-M   'P 1'
#
loop_
_entity.id
_entity.type
_entity.pdbx_description
1 polymer ?
#
loop_
_entity_poly.entity_id
_entity_poly.type
_entity_poly.pdbx_seq_one_letter_code
_entity_poly.pdbx_strand_id
1 'polypeptide(L)'
;MKTVQHSSSSTGKLEMNAKRLKSELGSFHGSVTIYKIPLLGTYYTDGIKYLAETAKCFWLVTDVSVIAKSLNDRSPFITIDVQTLSWEEKDLIGYEAIITYSDGNGHILETQKYHLTDFPLDSLRLFFVDNTLLLPSEY
;
A
#
# COMPACT_ATOMS: atom_id res chain seq x y z
N MET A 1 -16.51 27.77 29.30
CA MET A 1 -15.43 27.86 28.29
C MET A 1 -14.28 26.96 28.74
N LYS A 2 -14.10 25.80 28.09
CA LYS A 2 -12.87 25.01 28.18
C LYS A 2 -12.42 24.75 26.75
N THR A 3 -11.38 25.48 26.34
CA THR A 3 -10.72 25.29 25.06
C THR A 3 -9.82 24.07 25.18
N VAL A 4 -10.11 23.01 24.43
CA VAL A 4 -9.24 21.84 24.31
C VAL A 4 -8.16 22.19 23.28
N GLN A 5 -7.00 22.65 23.75
CA GLN A 5 -5.76 22.67 22.97
C GLN A 5 -4.95 21.44 23.36
N HIS A 6 -5.08 20.33 22.63
CA HIS A 6 -4.10 19.24 22.75
C HIS A 6 -3.91 18.36 21.49
N SER A 7 -4.61 18.65 20.38
CA SER A 7 -4.64 17.79 19.18
C SER A 7 -3.60 18.14 18.10
N SER A 8 -2.95 19.31 18.13
CA SER A 8 -2.10 19.76 17.01
C SER A 8 -0.72 19.11 16.93
N SER A 9 -0.18 18.56 18.03
CA SER A 9 1.19 18.02 18.07
C SER A 9 1.32 16.58 17.58
N SER A 10 0.29 15.73 17.70
CA SER A 10 0.37 14.34 17.21
C SER A 10 0.11 14.25 15.71
N THR A 11 -0.84 15.03 15.18
CA THR A 11 -1.14 15.07 13.74
C THR A 11 0.08 15.53 12.94
N GLY A 12 0.78 16.58 13.39
CA GLY A 12 2.00 17.03 12.71
C GLY A 12 3.14 16.01 12.72
N LYS A 13 3.22 15.17 13.76
CA LYS A 13 4.20 14.08 13.84
C LYS A 13 3.86 12.93 12.89
N LEU A 14 2.58 12.60 12.75
CA LEU A 14 2.09 11.58 11.81
C LEU A 14 2.34 12.01 10.36
N GLU A 15 2.00 13.26 10.03
CA GLU A 15 2.22 13.82 8.69
C GLU A 15 3.71 13.86 8.31
N MET A 16 4.58 14.25 9.25
CA MET A 16 6.03 14.21 9.05
C MET A 16 6.55 12.79 8.80
N ASN A 17 6.03 11.79 9.54
CA ASN A 17 6.41 10.40 9.36
C ASN A 17 5.93 9.85 8.01
N ALA A 18 4.72 10.18 7.58
CA ALA A 18 4.18 9.77 6.27
C ALA A 18 4.99 10.38 5.11
N LYS A 19 5.32 11.68 5.19
CA LYS A 19 6.19 12.35 4.21
C LYS A 19 7.57 11.70 4.12
N ARG A 20 8.18 11.41 5.28
CA ARG A 20 9.48 10.74 5.35
C ARG A 20 9.42 9.34 4.73
N LEU A 21 8.44 8.53 5.12
CA LEU A 21 8.23 7.19 4.58
C LEU A 21 8.09 7.24 3.05
N LYS A 22 7.26 8.13 2.51
CA LYS A 22 7.09 8.29 1.06
C LYS A 22 8.40 8.64 0.34
N SER A 23 9.22 9.52 0.95
CA SER A 23 10.54 9.87 0.41
C SER A 23 11.52 8.70 0.45
N GLU A 24 11.55 7.94 1.54
CA GLU A 24 12.45 6.79 1.71
C GLU A 24 12.06 5.66 0.74
N LEU A 25 10.77 5.41 0.51
CA LEU A 25 10.28 4.44 -0.48
C LEU A 25 10.73 4.79 -1.91
N GLY A 26 10.73 6.07 -2.29
CA GLY A 26 11.22 6.51 -3.60
C GLY A 26 12.72 6.35 -3.80
N SER A 27 13.49 6.02 -2.74
CA SER A 27 14.94 5.84 -2.80
C SER A 27 15.35 4.39 -3.10
N PHE A 28 14.42 3.44 -3.14
CA PHE A 28 14.69 2.05 -3.52
C PHE A 28 14.75 1.91 -5.04
N HIS A 29 15.86 1.35 -5.56
CA HIS A 29 16.13 1.19 -6.98
C HIS A 29 16.75 -0.18 -7.23
N GLY A 30 16.02 -1.06 -7.88
CA GLY A 30 16.34 -2.49 -7.89
C GLY A 30 16.38 -3.10 -6.48
N SER A 31 16.53 -4.41 -6.40
CA SER A 31 16.59 -5.11 -5.12
C SER A 31 17.75 -6.08 -5.11
N VAL A 32 18.55 -6.02 -4.04
CA VAL A 32 19.66 -6.97 -3.84
C VAL A 32 19.14 -8.23 -3.20
N THR A 33 18.11 -8.11 -2.35
CA THR A 33 17.48 -9.23 -1.66
C THR A 33 16.03 -9.38 -2.08
N ILE A 34 15.64 -10.63 -2.33
CA ILE A 34 14.25 -11.02 -2.54
C ILE A 34 13.80 -11.86 -1.35
N TYR A 35 12.70 -11.44 -0.73
CA TYR A 35 12.07 -12.12 0.38
C TYR A 35 10.89 -12.95 -0.14
N LYS A 36 10.40 -13.89 0.67
CA LYS A 36 9.29 -14.76 0.29
C LYS A 36 8.27 -14.83 1.41
N ILE A 37 6.99 -14.74 1.06
CA ILE A 37 5.87 -15.09 1.93
C ILE A 37 5.64 -16.61 1.79
N PRO A 38 6.05 -17.46 2.74
CA PRO A 38 6.15 -18.90 2.50
C PRO A 38 4.81 -19.56 2.13
N LEU A 39 3.72 -19.12 2.78
CA LEU A 39 2.38 -19.68 2.57
C LEU A 39 1.78 -19.31 1.20
N LEU A 40 2.12 -18.14 0.67
CA LEU A 40 1.60 -17.66 -0.61
C LEU A 40 2.54 -17.99 -1.77
N GLY A 41 3.80 -18.27 -1.47
CA GLY A 41 4.86 -18.38 -2.45
C GLY A 41 5.22 -17.06 -3.13
N THR A 42 4.58 -15.94 -2.77
CA THR A 42 4.88 -14.59 -3.29
C THR A 42 6.27 -14.14 -2.87
N TYR A 43 7.01 -13.56 -3.80
CA TYR A 43 8.26 -12.86 -3.55
C TYR A 43 8.02 -11.37 -3.32
N TYR A 44 8.92 -10.69 -2.64
CA TYR A 44 8.87 -9.23 -2.51
C TYR A 44 10.24 -8.61 -2.28
N THR A 45 10.34 -7.33 -2.62
CA THR A 45 11.60 -6.57 -2.67
C THR A 45 12.00 -5.94 -1.33
N ASP A 46 13.22 -5.39 -1.29
CA ASP A 46 13.74 -4.61 -0.16
C ASP A 46 12.83 -3.41 0.16
N GLY A 47 12.32 -2.70 -0.85
CA GLY A 47 11.38 -1.59 -0.66
C GLY A 47 10.07 -2.01 -0.01
N ILE A 48 9.50 -3.16 -0.41
CA ILE A 48 8.28 -3.70 0.19
C ILE A 48 8.52 -4.18 1.62
N LYS A 49 9.67 -4.81 1.90
CA LYS A 49 10.03 -5.19 3.27
C LYS A 49 10.12 -3.96 4.16
N TYR A 50 10.84 -2.94 3.70
CA TYR A 50 11.01 -1.68 4.42
C TYR A 50 9.66 -1.00 4.69
N LEU A 51 8.77 -0.96 3.69
CA LEU A 51 7.39 -0.48 3.84
C LEU A 51 6.68 -1.20 4.98
N ALA A 52 6.64 -2.54 4.94
CA ALA A 52 5.92 -3.35 5.91
C ALA A 52 6.46 -3.17 7.34
N GLU A 53 7.78 -3.12 7.51
CA GLU A 53 8.42 -2.98 8.81
C GLU A 53 8.25 -1.57 9.41
N THR A 54 8.32 -0.54 8.56
CA THR A 54 8.27 0.88 8.97
C THR A 54 6.84 1.34 9.22
N ALA A 55 5.91 1.01 8.30
CA ALA A 55 4.51 1.37 8.40
C ALA A 55 3.67 0.36 9.22
N LYS A 56 4.27 -0.76 9.64
CA LYS A 56 3.58 -1.86 10.34
C LYS A 56 2.42 -2.49 9.54
N CYS A 57 2.40 -2.31 8.22
CA CYS A 57 1.32 -2.76 7.33
C CYS A 57 1.56 -4.14 6.71
N PHE A 58 1.99 -5.14 7.50
CA PHE A 58 2.16 -6.51 6.98
C PHE A 58 0.86 -7.09 6.41
N TRP A 59 -0.28 -6.68 6.96
CA TRP A 59 -1.61 -7.05 6.44
C TRP A 59 -1.76 -6.66 4.97
N LEU A 60 -1.30 -5.46 4.59
CA LEU A 60 -1.42 -4.94 3.23
C LEU A 60 -0.60 -5.80 2.28
N VAL A 61 0.65 -6.08 2.64
CA VAL A 61 1.54 -6.95 1.85
C VAL A 61 0.94 -8.33 1.64
N THR A 62 0.37 -8.94 2.69
CA THR A 62 -0.28 -10.25 2.55
C THR A 62 -1.55 -10.20 1.72
N ASP A 63 -2.39 -9.19 1.91
CA ASP A 63 -3.68 -9.06 1.25
C ASP A 63 -3.51 -8.81 -0.25
N VAL A 64 -2.71 -7.81 -0.64
CA VAL A 64 -2.44 -7.54 -2.06
C VAL A 64 -1.74 -8.70 -2.75
N SER A 65 -0.92 -9.47 -2.03
CA SER A 65 -0.27 -10.68 -2.56
C SER A 65 -1.27 -11.79 -2.88
N VAL A 66 -2.29 -11.99 -2.04
CA VAL A 66 -3.34 -13.00 -2.28
C VAL A 66 -4.14 -12.62 -3.52
N ILE A 67 -4.59 -11.36 -3.59
CA ILE A 67 -5.48 -10.90 -4.65
C ILE A 67 -4.73 -10.81 -5.98
N ALA A 68 -3.53 -10.22 -6.02
CA ALA A 68 -2.75 -10.15 -7.24
C ALA A 68 -2.43 -11.54 -7.81
N LYS A 69 -2.09 -12.52 -6.96
CA LYS A 69 -1.91 -13.91 -7.40
C LYS A 69 -3.17 -14.50 -8.02
N SER A 70 -4.35 -14.23 -7.45
CA SER A 70 -5.62 -14.72 -8.03
C SER A 70 -5.95 -14.11 -9.40
N LEU A 71 -5.29 -13.01 -9.75
CA LEU A 71 -5.46 -12.29 -11.02
C LEU A 71 -4.41 -12.65 -12.08
N ASN A 72 -3.43 -13.51 -11.78
CA ASN A 72 -2.36 -13.88 -12.71
C ASN A 72 -2.87 -14.49 -14.03
N ASP A 73 -3.98 -15.23 -13.99
CA ASP A 73 -4.58 -15.82 -15.21
C ASP A 73 -5.25 -14.76 -16.09
N ARG A 74 -5.53 -13.56 -15.54
CA ARG A 74 -6.15 -12.44 -16.26
C ARG A 74 -5.12 -11.44 -16.79
N SER A 75 -4.01 -11.24 -16.08
CA SER A 75 -2.91 -10.39 -16.55
C SER A 75 -1.58 -10.83 -15.94
N PRO A 76 -0.48 -10.89 -16.73
CA PRO A 76 0.86 -11.19 -16.22
C PRO A 76 1.47 -10.02 -15.41
N PHE A 77 0.90 -8.82 -15.54
CA PHE A 77 1.32 -7.62 -14.83
C PHE A 77 0.12 -6.96 -14.15
N ILE A 78 0.22 -6.73 -12.85
CA ILE A 78 -0.82 -6.10 -12.06
C ILE A 78 -0.25 -4.84 -11.41
N THR A 79 -0.91 -3.71 -11.64
CA THR A 79 -0.76 -2.50 -10.85
C THR A 79 -1.74 -2.53 -9.69
N ILE A 80 -1.28 -2.14 -8.51
CA ILE A 80 -2.07 -2.13 -7.28
C ILE A 80 -2.03 -0.70 -6.73
N ASP A 81 -3.17 -0.02 -6.80
CA ASP A 81 -3.33 1.34 -6.29
C ASP A 81 -4.05 1.31 -4.96
N VAL A 82 -3.32 1.59 -3.88
CA VAL A 82 -3.83 1.75 -2.53
C VAL A 82 -4.13 3.23 -2.30
N GLN A 83 -5.34 3.56 -1.88
CA GLN A 83 -5.77 4.91 -1.55
C GLN A 83 -6.44 4.91 -0.18
N THR A 84 -5.99 5.76 0.73
CA THR A 84 -6.68 6.02 2.00
C THR A 84 -7.51 7.28 1.87
N LEU A 85 -8.70 7.26 2.44
CA LEU A 85 -9.71 8.31 2.27
C LEU A 85 -9.65 9.33 3.40
N SER A 86 -10.01 10.58 3.08
CA SER A 86 -10.11 11.65 4.07
C SER A 86 -11.29 11.40 5.04
N TRP A 87 -11.35 12.15 6.14
CA TRP A 87 -12.47 12.05 7.09
C TRP A 87 -13.82 12.39 6.44
N GLU A 88 -13.84 13.35 5.53
CA GLU A 88 -15.04 13.76 4.80
C GLU A 88 -15.52 12.66 3.86
N GLU A 89 -14.59 12.00 3.16
CA GLU A 89 -14.92 10.86 2.29
C GLU A 89 -15.41 9.67 3.10
N LYS A 90 -14.75 9.36 4.22
CA LYS A 90 -15.14 8.31 5.17
C LYS A 90 -16.57 8.49 5.65
N ASP A 91 -16.97 9.71 6.03
CA ASP A 91 -18.32 10.02 6.53
C ASP A 91 -19.39 9.81 5.44
N LEU A 92 -19.04 10.07 4.18
CA LEU A 92 -19.96 9.92 3.05
C LEU A 92 -20.12 8.47 2.58
N ILE A 93 -19.02 7.71 2.50
CA ILE A 93 -19.02 6.39 1.85
C ILE A 93 -18.80 5.21 2.80
N GLY A 94 -18.42 5.46 4.06
CA GLY A 94 -18.23 4.45 5.09
C GLY A 94 -16.97 3.59 4.94
N TYR A 95 -16.03 3.97 4.08
CA TYR A 95 -14.77 3.25 3.85
C TYR A 95 -13.58 4.16 4.16
N GLU A 96 -12.49 3.57 4.65
CA GLU A 96 -11.25 4.26 4.94
C GLU A 96 -10.16 4.01 3.90
N ALA A 97 -10.23 2.92 3.15
CA ALA A 97 -9.32 2.67 2.05
C ALA A 97 -9.98 1.94 0.88
N ILE A 98 -9.44 2.17 -0.31
CA ILE A 98 -9.78 1.49 -1.55
C ILE A 98 -8.49 0.96 -2.14
N ILE A 99 -8.50 -0.31 -2.56
CA ILE A 99 -7.40 -0.91 -3.31
C ILE A 99 -7.94 -1.31 -4.68
N THR A 100 -7.31 -0.78 -5.74
CA THR A 100 -7.69 -1.08 -7.13
C THR A 100 -6.58 -1.87 -7.80
N TYR A 101 -6.93 -2.97 -8.46
CA TYR A 101 -6.02 -3.81 -9.21
C TYR A 101 -6.29 -3.62 -10.69
N SER A 102 -5.27 -3.27 -11.48
CA SER A 102 -5.41 -3.05 -12.94
C SER A 102 -4.28 -3.69 -13.73
N ASP A 103 -4.46 -3.91 -15.02
CA ASP A 103 -3.45 -4.52 -15.90
C ASP A 103 -2.30 -3.59 -16.32
N GLY A 104 -2.29 -2.34 -15.84
CA GLY A 104 -1.33 -1.31 -16.23
C GLY A 104 -1.67 -0.58 -17.54
N ASN A 105 -2.69 -1.02 -18.27
CA ASN A 105 -3.19 -0.41 -19.51
C ASN A 105 -4.56 0.27 -19.33
N GLY A 106 -4.93 0.53 -18.07
CA GLY A 106 -6.19 1.20 -17.72
C GLY A 106 -7.39 0.27 -17.59
N HIS A 107 -7.20 -1.06 -17.67
CA HIS A 107 -8.27 -2.02 -17.42
C HIS A 107 -8.27 -2.46 -15.95
N ILE A 108 -9.34 -2.11 -15.23
CA ILE A 108 -9.54 -2.54 -13.83
C ILE A 108 -9.92 -4.02 -13.80
N LEU A 109 -9.20 -4.78 -12.99
CA LEU A 109 -9.41 -6.21 -12.79
C LEU A 109 -10.23 -6.50 -11.54
N GLU A 110 -9.98 -5.76 -10.45
CA GLU A 110 -10.63 -5.95 -9.15
C GLU A 110 -10.60 -4.64 -8.33
N THR A 111 -11.53 -4.48 -7.39
CA THR A 111 -11.52 -3.35 -6.44
C THR A 111 -12.03 -3.78 -5.07
N GLN A 112 -11.21 -3.58 -4.04
CA GLN A 112 -11.55 -3.87 -2.65
C GLN A 112 -11.73 -2.58 -1.86
N LYS A 113 -12.69 -2.59 -0.92
CA LYS A 113 -12.99 -1.47 -0.04
C LYS A 113 -12.85 -1.91 1.41
N TYR A 114 -12.18 -1.12 2.23
CA TYR A 114 -11.88 -1.43 3.62
C TYR A 114 -12.55 -0.41 4.52
N HIS A 115 -13.31 -0.89 5.50
CA HIS A 115 -13.96 -0.04 6.50
C HIS A 115 -12.99 0.54 7.53
N LEU A 116 -11.80 -0.03 7.66
CA LEU A 116 -10.75 0.41 8.57
C LEU A 116 -9.38 0.16 7.94
N THR A 117 -8.45 1.09 8.13
CA THR A 117 -7.04 0.90 7.78
C THR A 117 -6.13 1.66 8.75
N ASP A 118 -4.97 1.09 9.05
CA ASP A 118 -3.89 1.76 9.77
C ASP A 118 -2.76 2.23 8.82
N PHE A 119 -2.97 2.13 7.51
CA PHE A 119 -1.97 2.50 6.51
C PHE A 119 -1.71 4.02 6.54
N PRO A 120 -0.46 4.47 6.69
CA PRO A 120 -0.17 5.88 7.00
C PRO A 120 -0.05 6.80 5.78
N LEU A 121 -0.09 6.29 4.55
CA LEU A 121 0.06 7.10 3.33
C LEU A 121 -1.28 7.28 2.61
N ASP A 122 -1.55 8.49 2.14
CA ASP A 122 -2.74 8.82 1.33
C ASP A 122 -2.87 7.94 0.09
N SER A 123 -1.73 7.61 -0.52
CA SER A 123 -1.67 6.70 -1.67
C SER A 123 -0.33 6.00 -1.80
N LEU A 124 -0.38 4.80 -2.35
CA LEU A 124 0.77 3.99 -2.73
C LEU A 124 0.41 3.15 -3.96
N ARG A 125 1.31 3.13 -4.94
CA ARG A 125 1.25 2.21 -6.08
C ARG A 125 2.28 1.11 -5.88
N LEU A 126 1.88 -0.13 -6.11
CA LEU A 126 2.75 -1.31 -6.17
C LEU A 126 2.57 -2.03 -7.50
N PHE A 127 3.56 -2.84 -7.89
CA PHE A 127 3.45 -3.77 -9.01
C PHE A 127 3.55 -5.22 -8.54
N PHE A 128 2.85 -6.09 -9.27
CA PHE A 128 2.96 -7.52 -9.12
C PHE A 128 3.21 -8.16 -10.48
N VAL A 129 4.35 -8.84 -10.61
CA VAL A 129 4.82 -9.48 -11.86
C VAL A 129 5.72 -10.65 -11.50
N ASP A 130 5.68 -11.74 -12.27
CA ASP A 130 6.48 -12.95 -12.03
C ASP A 130 6.43 -13.42 -10.58
N ASN A 131 5.22 -13.36 -9.99
CA ASN A 131 4.95 -13.75 -8.61
C ASN A 131 5.75 -12.94 -7.55
N THR A 132 6.17 -11.72 -7.92
CA THR A 132 6.94 -10.78 -7.10
C THR A 132 6.15 -9.49 -6.91
N LEU A 133 6.00 -9.04 -5.66
CA LEU A 133 5.45 -7.74 -5.28
C LEU A 133 6.59 -6.74 -5.10
N LEU A 134 6.49 -5.56 -5.73
CA LEU A 134 7.56 -4.57 -5.72
C LEU A 134 7.06 -3.13 -5.81
N LEU A 135 7.93 -2.18 -5.47
CA LEU A 135 7.70 -0.76 -5.72
C LEU A 135 7.89 -0.44 -7.22
N PRO A 136 7.22 0.59 -7.77
CA PRO A 136 7.42 1.01 -9.15
C PRO A 136 8.86 1.40 -9.50
N SER A 137 9.63 1.90 -8.52
CA SER A 137 11.04 2.25 -8.72
C SER A 137 11.99 1.04 -8.70
N GLU A 138 11.48 -0.14 -8.36
CA GLU A 138 12.23 -1.41 -8.35
C GLU A 138 11.90 -2.31 -9.57
N TYR A 139 11.03 -1.86 -10.49
CA TYR A 139 10.63 -2.57 -11.72
C TYR A 139 11.52 -2.24 -12.91
#